data_AF-A0A8I2FZQ2-F1
#
_entry.id   AF-A0A8I2FZQ2-F1
#
_cell.length_a   1.000
_cell.length_b   1.000
_cell.length_c   1.000
_cell.angle_alpha   90.00
_cell.angle_beta   90.00
_cell.angle_gamma   90.00
#
_symmetry.space_group_name_H-M   'P 1'
#
loop_
_entity.id
_entity.type
_entity.pdbx_description
1 polymer ?
#
loop_
_entity_poly.entity_id
_entity_poly.type
_entity_poly.pdbx_seq_one_letter_code
_entity_poly.pdbx_strand_id
1 'polypeptide(L)' 'MNDRQIKAVYYIKENKIINLSSYKDLIKDVSEKTLYRDLQDLVAKNLLKEIGDKKGWKYELT' A
#
# COMPACT_ATOMS: atom_id res chain seq x y z
N MET A 1 -1.80 4.64 -13.04
CA MET A 1 -1.55 4.76 -11.59
C MET A 1 -2.21 6.04 -11.14
N ASN A 2 -2.85 6.05 -9.96
CA ASN A 2 -3.52 7.24 -9.41
C ASN A 2 -2.63 7.94 -8.37
N ASP A 3 -2.92 9.19 -8.01
CA ASP A 3 -2.12 9.98 -7.06
C ASP A 3 -1.92 9.28 -5.71
N ARG A 4 -2.94 8.56 -5.21
CA ARG A 4 -2.85 7.78 -3.97
C ARG A 4 -1.83 6.64 -4.10
N GLN A 5 -1.87 5.92 -5.21
CA GLN A 5 -0.94 4.81 -5.49
C GLN A 5 0.50 5.33 -5.63
N ILE A 6 0.68 6.51 -6.24
CA ILE A 6 1.99 7.17 -6.31
C ILE A 6 2.49 7.50 -4.90
N LYS A 7 1.65 8.07 -4.03
CA LYS A 7 2.00 8.34 -2.62
C LYS A 7 2.36 7.07 -1.85
N ALA A 8 1.66 5.96 -2.08
CA ALA A 8 2.00 4.67 -1.48
C ALA A 8 3.41 4.23 -1.88
N VAL A 9 3.74 4.28 -3.18
CA VAL A 9 5.07 3.93 -3.70
C VAL A 9 6.17 4.80 -3.10
N TYR A 10 5.97 6.12 -3.04
CA TYR A 10 6.92 7.04 -2.39
C TYR A 10 7.10 6.72 -0.91
N TYR A 11 6.02 6.44 -0.19
CA TYR A 11 6.10 6.08 1.21
C TYR A 11 6.90 4.80 1.44
N ILE A 12 6.72 3.77 0.60
CA ILE A 12 7.46 2.52 0.67
C ILE A 12 8.94 2.74 0.32
N LYS A 13 9.24 3.64 -0.62
CA LYS A 13 10.62 4.00 -0.95
C LYS A 13 11.38 4.57 0.26
N GLU A 14 10.71 5.38 1.07
CA GLU A 14 11.29 5.98 2.28
C GLU A 14 11.27 5.02 3.49
N ASN A 15 10.18 4.27 3.69
CA ASN A 15 9.93 3.46 4.89
C ASN A 15 10.17 1.96 4.71
N LYS A 16 10.58 1.53 3.51
CA LYS A 16 10.76 0.14 3.03
C LYS A 16 9.49 -0.70 2.91
N ILE A 17 8.49 -0.42 3.74
CA ILE A 17 7.21 -1.14 3.78
C ILE A 17 6.04 -0.19 3.99
N ILE A 18 4.85 -0.60 3.55
CA ILE A 18 3.58 0.02 3.93
C ILE A 18 2.61 -1.05 4.42
N ASN A 19 1.69 -0.66 5.30
CA ASN A 19 0.53 -1.47 5.67
C ASN A 19 -0.74 -0.63 5.48
N LEU A 20 -1.91 -1.27 5.58
CA LEU A 20 -3.18 -0.59 5.34
C LEU A 20 -3.43 0.58 6.32
N SER A 21 -2.99 0.45 7.57
CA SER A 21 -3.14 1.50 8.59
C SER A 21 -2.28 2.72 8.26
N SER A 22 -0.99 2.53 7.96
CA SER A 22 -0.09 3.60 7.50
C SER A 22 -0.60 4.25 6.21
N TYR A 23 -1.21 3.46 5.32
CA TYR A 23 -1.78 4.01 4.09
C TYR A 23 -3.02 4.86 4.36
N LYS A 24 -3.84 4.49 5.35
CA LYS A 24 -4.97 5.30 5.81
C LYS A 24 -4.54 6.57 6.54
N ASP A 25 -3.42 6.52 7.25
CA ASP A 25 -2.84 7.72 7.87
C ASP A 25 -2.35 8.73 6.82
N LEU A 26 -1.82 8.23 5.69
CA LEU A 26 -1.41 9.05 4.54
C LEU A 26 -2.61 9.62 3.76
N ILE A 27 -3.69 8.84 3.63
CA ILE A 27 -4.86 9.18 2.83
C ILE A 27 -6.12 9.02 3.67
N LYS A 28 -6.60 10.12 4.23
CA LYS A 28 -7.73 10.14 5.18
C LYS A 28 -9.12 10.27 4.54
N ASP A 29 -9.19 10.61 3.25
CA ASP A 29 -10.42 10.89 2.51
C ASP A 29 -11.07 9.66 1.87
N VAL A 30 -10.44 8.49 1.95
CA VAL A 30 -10.96 7.24 1.38
C VAL A 30 -11.08 6.12 2.41
N SER A 31 -11.98 5.19 2.13
CA SER A 31 -12.18 4.02 3.00
C SER A 31 -11.02 3.03 2.92
N GLU A 32 -10.80 2.27 4.01
CA GLU A 32 -9.81 1.19 4.05
C GLU A 32 -9.99 0.18 2.93
N LYS A 33 -11.24 -0.13 2.56
CA LYS A 33 -11.56 -1.01 1.43
C LYS A 33 -11.00 -0.48 0.09
N THR A 34 -11.01 0.83 -0.09
CA THR A 34 -10.50 1.47 -1.31
C THR A 34 -8.97 1.47 -1.32
N LEU A 35 -8.35 1.79 -0.18
CA LEU A 35 -6.89 1.74 -0.01
C LEU A 35 -6.35 0.32 -0.18
N TYR A 36 -7.08 -0.67 0.34
CA TYR A 36 -6.75 -2.07 0.14
C TYR A 36 -6.78 -2.44 -1.34
N ARG A 37 -7.82 -2.05 -2.08
CA ARG A 37 -7.88 -2.24 -3.54
C ARG A 37 -6.71 -1.55 -4.26
N ASP A 38 -6.35 -0.34 -3.86
CA ASP A 38 -5.19 0.36 -4.43
C ASP A 38 -3.88 -0.43 -4.21
N LEU A 39 -3.68 -1.04 -3.04
CA LEU A 39 -2.51 -1.89 -2.77
C LEU A 39 -2.55 -3.20 -3.58
N GLN A 40 -3.72 -3.85 -3.68
CA GLN A 40 -3.90 -5.04 -4.50
C GLN A 40 -3.65 -4.77 -5.99
N ASP A 41 -4.11 -3.63 -6.50
CA ASP A 41 -3.87 -3.21 -7.88
C ASP A 41 -2.37 -3.02 -8.15
N LEU A 42 -1.61 -2.55 -7.16
CA LEU A 42 -0.16 -2.40 -7.26
C LEU A 42 0.57 -3.75 -7.18
N VAL A 43 0.07 -4.69 -6.38
CA VAL A 43 0.56 -6.08 -6.35
C VAL A 43 0.29 -6.77 -7.68
N ALA A 44 -0.92 -6.65 -8.23
CA ALA A 44 -1.29 -7.21 -9.53
C ALA A 44 -0.43 -6.67 -10.69
N LYS A 45 0.12 -5.45 -10.54
CA LYS A 45 1.06 -4.84 -11.49
C LYS A 45 2.52 -5.25 -11.27
N ASN A 46 2.79 -6.16 -10.34
CA ASN A 46 4.15 -6.54 -9.91
C ASN A 46 5.01 -5.34 -9.45
N LEU A 47 4.36 -4.28 -8.93
CA LEU A 47 5.07 -3.16 -8.32
C LEU A 47 5.32 -3.41 -6.84
N LEU A 48 4.37 -4.07 -6.18
CA LEU A 48 4.44 -4.41 -4.77
C LEU A 48 4.36 -5.92 -4.56
N LYS A 49 4.95 -6.36 -3.45
CA LYS A 49 4.85 -7.73 -2.96
C LYS A 49 4.26 -7.74 -1.55
N GLU A 50 3.32 -8.64 -1.32
CA GLU A 50 2.80 -8.90 0.02
C GLU A 50 3.80 -9.71 0.85
N ILE A 51 4.02 -9.25 2.08
CA ILE A 51 4.91 -9.87 3.07
C ILE A 51 4.19 -9.89 4.42
N GLY A 52 3.98 -11.08 4.98
CA GLY A 52 3.55 -11.26 6.38
C GLY A 52 2.60 -12.43 6.64
N ASP A 53 2.60 -12.87 7.91
CA ASP A 53 1.76 -13.96 8.43
C ASP A 53 0.66 -13.38 9.35
N LYS A 54 -0.58 -13.39 8.86
CA LYS A 54 -1.87 -13.35 9.60
C LYS A 54 -2.28 -12.12 10.43
N LYS A 55 -1.44 -11.14 10.79
CA LYS A 55 -1.88 -10.00 11.65
C LYS A 55 -1.55 -8.59 11.16
N GLY A 56 -1.45 -8.43 9.85
CA GLY A 56 -1.27 -7.14 9.17
C GLY A 56 -0.41 -7.33 7.95
N TRP A 57 -1.05 -7.47 6.79
CA TRP A 57 -0.33 -7.53 5.53
C TRP A 57 0.54 -6.28 5.36
N LYS A 58 1.83 -6.50 5.13
CA LYS A 58 2.76 -5.47 4.75
C LYS A 58 3.04 -5.62 3.26
N TYR A 59 3.41 -4.52 2.64
CA TYR A 59 3.72 -4.46 1.22
C TYR A 59 5.08 -3.79 1.06
N GLU A 60 5.97 -4.39 0.28
CA GLU A 60 7.26 -3.84 -0.13
C GLU A 60 7.34 -3.67 -1.65
N LEU A 61 8.27 -2.86 -2.12
CA LEU A 61 8.58 -2.77 -3.55
C LEU A 61 9.20 -4.08 -4.03
N THR A 62 8.74 -4.56 -5.18
CA THR A 62 9.30 -5.75 -5.86
C THR A 62 10.66 -5.45 -6.46
#